data_AF-A0A7S8BTM0-F1
#
_entry.id   AF-A0A7S8BTM0-F1
#
_cell.length_a   1.000
_cell.length_b   1.000
_cell.length_c   1.000
_cell.angle_alpha   90.00
_cell.angle_beta   90.00
_cell.angle_gamma   90.00
#
_symmetry.space_group_name_H-M   'P 1'
#
loop_
_entity.id
_entity.type
_entity.pdbx_description
1 polymer ?
#
loop_
_entity_poly.entity_id
_entity_poly.type
_entity_poly.pdbx_seq_one_letter_code
_entity_poly.pdbx_strand_id
1 'polypeptide(L)'
;MMTLTTVSKKTSNNSALVFWRVGTKRKGILDVRIDFDNEEADLLAELVAIRYLALDKQVFCREPGAGAGYKLVVSKGAIKKLALGKSTKEFAFKFAACLTGRLKGATIEVSQSMEFMDEPGEGNVELLDVDKQAYTQTHDEISTPAIGPVLVTQHAIDQYQARITSGDPKKPWASLVGRLQHPELQVQPFDEKVARHKARKYGRVDNVEVWGHRDSKFKYLMVINDDNQKRVLVTVFERNE
;
A
#
# COMPACT_ATOMS: atom_id res chain seq x y z
N MET A 1 2.36 14.39 -15.59
CA MET A 1 1.73 13.14 -15.10
C MET A 1 2.69 11.99 -15.44
N MET A 2 3.08 11.17 -14.46
CA MET A 2 4.00 10.06 -14.67
C MET A 2 3.21 8.79 -15.03
N THR A 3 3.57 8.12 -16.12
CA THR A 3 2.85 6.95 -16.62
C THR A 3 3.70 5.70 -16.52
N LEU A 4 3.20 4.69 -15.81
CA LEU A 4 3.71 3.33 -15.87
C LEU A 4 2.78 2.50 -16.76
N THR A 5 3.35 1.86 -17.78
CA THR A 5 2.63 0.89 -18.61
C THR A 5 3.15 -0.50 -18.29
N THR A 6 2.25 -1.44 -18.03
CA THR A 6 2.54 -2.85 -17.80
C THR A 6 1.70 -3.72 -18.73
N VAL A 7 2.31 -4.79 -19.25
CA VAL A 7 1.61 -5.85 -19.99
C VAL A 7 2.11 -7.19 -19.52
N SER A 8 1.21 -8.04 -19.04
CA SER A 8 1.56 -9.40 -18.60
C SER A 8 1.24 -10.45 -19.67
N LYS A 9 2.12 -11.45 -19.76
CA LYS A 9 1.94 -12.66 -20.58
C LYS A 9 2.19 -13.88 -19.72
N LYS A 10 1.15 -14.68 -19.50
CA LYS A 10 1.23 -15.92 -18.73
C LYS A 10 2.23 -16.88 -19.38
N THR A 11 3.16 -17.41 -18.58
CA THR A 11 4.10 -18.45 -19.01
C THR A 11 3.73 -19.80 -18.41
N SER A 12 3.19 -19.82 -17.20
CA SER A 12 2.69 -21.01 -16.53
C SER A 12 1.59 -20.65 -15.50
N ASN A 13 1.12 -21.62 -14.71
CA ASN A 13 0.17 -21.34 -13.62
C ASN A 13 0.79 -20.64 -12.41
N ASN A 14 2.11 -20.52 -12.33
CA ASN A 14 2.77 -19.79 -11.25
C ASN A 14 3.72 -18.70 -11.75
N SER A 15 3.80 -18.47 -13.06
CA SER A 15 4.70 -17.48 -13.62
C SER A 15 4.11 -16.71 -14.81
N ALA A 16 4.57 -15.47 -14.97
CA ALA A 16 4.29 -14.65 -16.13
C ALA A 16 5.39 -13.62 -16.37
N LEU A 17 5.62 -13.30 -17.65
CA LEU A 17 6.45 -12.16 -18.03
C LEU A 17 5.63 -10.88 -17.94
N VAL A 18 6.16 -9.85 -17.28
CA VAL A 18 5.58 -8.52 -17.23
C VAL A 18 6.50 -7.52 -17.91
N PHE A 19 6.07 -7.07 -19.09
CA PHE A 19 6.71 -6.02 -19.85
C PHE A 19 6.32 -4.68 -19.24
N TRP A 20 7.28 -3.82 -18.98
CA TRP A 20 6.99 -2.52 -18.37
C TRP A 20 7.76 -1.40 -19.02
N ARG A 21 7.19 -0.19 -18.95
CA ARG A 21 7.88 1.05 -19.30
C ARG A 21 7.37 2.26 -18.54
N VAL A 22 8.24 3.26 -18.41
CA VAL A 22 7.89 4.62 -18.03
C VAL A 22 8.45 5.57 -19.08
N GLY A 23 7.55 6.22 -19.82
CA GLY A 23 7.91 6.96 -21.02
C GLY A 23 8.40 6.02 -22.12
N THR A 24 9.44 6.42 -22.85
CA THR A 24 10.01 5.65 -23.98
C THR A 24 11.40 5.08 -23.68
N LYS A 25 12.12 5.62 -22.70
CA LYS A 25 13.53 5.25 -22.46
C LYS A 25 13.72 4.20 -21.37
N ARG A 26 12.88 4.21 -20.33
CA ARG A 26 13.02 3.30 -19.21
C ARG A 26 11.98 2.21 -19.34
N LYS A 27 12.45 1.00 -19.59
CA LYS A 27 11.66 -0.17 -19.86
C LYS A 27 12.43 -1.41 -19.43
N GLY A 28 11.74 -2.52 -19.39
CA GLY A 28 12.34 -3.82 -19.12
C GLY A 28 11.27 -4.89 -19.01
N ILE A 29 11.70 -6.08 -18.60
CA ILE A 29 10.84 -7.24 -18.47
C ILE A 29 11.08 -7.84 -17.09
N LEU A 30 10.00 -8.17 -16.39
CA LEU A 30 10.07 -8.96 -15.16
C LEU A 30 9.62 -10.38 -15.46
N ASP A 31 10.43 -11.39 -15.13
CA ASP A 31 9.97 -12.78 -15.00
C ASP A 31 9.44 -12.95 -13.57
N VAL A 32 8.12 -12.86 -13.41
CA VAL A 32 7.48 -12.91 -12.10
C VAL A 32 7.09 -14.35 -11.79
N ARG A 33 7.61 -14.89 -10.69
CA ARG A 33 7.33 -16.25 -10.22
C ARG A 33 6.69 -16.21 -8.86
N ILE A 34 5.51 -16.81 -8.75
CA ILE A 34 4.71 -16.87 -7.54
C ILE A 34 4.89 -18.27 -6.92
N ASP A 35 4.94 -18.34 -5.61
CA ASP A 35 5.10 -19.58 -4.83
C ASP A 35 3.84 -20.50 -4.81
N PHE A 36 2.82 -20.21 -5.62
CA PHE A 36 1.62 -21.05 -5.77
C PHE A 36 1.01 -20.97 -7.17
N ASP A 37 0.25 -22.01 -7.53
CA ASP A 37 -0.47 -22.06 -8.80
C ASP A 37 -1.79 -21.28 -8.77
N ASN A 38 -2.05 -20.56 -9.86
CA ASN A 38 -3.30 -19.86 -10.14
C ASN A 38 -3.55 -19.79 -11.65
N GLU A 39 -4.79 -20.02 -12.07
CA GLU A 39 -5.17 -19.92 -13.48
C GLU A 39 -4.96 -18.52 -14.07
N GLU A 40 -4.98 -17.48 -13.23
CA GLU A 40 -4.77 -16.08 -13.59
C GLU A 40 -3.43 -15.55 -13.04
N ALA A 41 -2.37 -16.36 -13.13
CA ALA A 41 -1.01 -15.98 -12.73
C ALA A 41 -0.53 -14.68 -13.38
N ASP A 42 -0.96 -14.38 -14.60
CA ASP A 42 -0.64 -13.14 -15.31
C ASP A 42 -1.30 -11.89 -14.71
N LEU A 43 -2.50 -12.01 -14.15
CA LEU A 43 -3.14 -10.94 -13.37
C LEU A 43 -2.36 -10.68 -12.07
N LEU A 44 -2.02 -11.74 -11.34
CA LEU A 44 -1.26 -11.63 -10.09
C LEU A 44 0.13 -11.06 -10.33
N ALA A 45 0.84 -11.55 -11.36
CA ALA A 45 2.14 -11.06 -11.76
C ALA A 45 2.11 -9.57 -12.12
N GLU A 46 1.07 -9.12 -12.85
CA GLU A 46 0.95 -7.70 -13.18
C GLU A 46 0.73 -6.83 -11.94
N LEU A 47 -0.08 -7.28 -10.97
CA LEU A 47 -0.26 -6.57 -9.69
C LEU A 47 1.04 -6.49 -8.88
N VAL A 48 1.76 -7.61 -8.78
CA VAL A 48 3.08 -7.69 -8.14
C VAL A 48 4.05 -6.73 -8.80
N ALA A 49 4.13 -6.75 -10.13
CA ALA A 49 5.00 -5.88 -10.91
C ALA A 49 4.69 -4.40 -10.67
N ILE A 50 3.41 -4.01 -10.63
CA ILE A 50 3.02 -2.62 -10.34
C ILE A 50 3.52 -2.19 -8.95
N ARG A 51 3.32 -3.02 -7.91
CA ARG A 51 3.82 -2.74 -6.56
C ARG A 51 5.34 -2.59 -6.56
N TYR A 52 6.04 -3.60 -7.10
CA TYR A 52 7.49 -3.64 -7.15
C TYR A 52 8.09 -2.43 -7.88
N LEU A 53 7.60 -2.15 -9.09
CA LEU A 53 8.11 -1.05 -9.90
C LEU A 53 7.83 0.31 -9.24
N ALA A 54 6.65 0.50 -8.65
CA ALA A 54 6.25 1.78 -8.07
C ALA A 54 6.90 2.06 -6.71
N LEU A 55 7.02 1.05 -5.84
CA LEU A 55 7.37 1.24 -4.43
C LEU A 55 8.80 0.78 -4.11
N ASP A 56 9.22 -0.37 -4.63
CA ASP A 56 10.51 -0.98 -4.30
C ASP A 56 11.62 -0.51 -5.27
N LYS A 57 11.45 -0.75 -6.57
CA LYS A 57 12.38 -0.28 -7.61
C LYS A 57 12.26 1.23 -7.85
N GLN A 58 11.18 1.84 -7.37
CA GLN A 58 10.88 3.27 -7.47
C GLN A 58 11.14 3.83 -8.86
N VAL A 59 10.58 3.18 -9.89
CA VAL A 59 10.82 3.61 -11.27
C VAL A 59 10.47 5.08 -11.40
N PHE A 60 9.46 5.64 -10.74
CA PHE A 60 9.17 7.08 -10.81
C PHE A 60 10.26 8.03 -10.26
N CYS A 61 11.41 7.52 -9.81
CA CYS A 61 12.50 8.26 -9.14
C CYS A 61 12.03 8.97 -7.86
N ARG A 62 10.96 8.45 -7.26
CA ARG A 62 10.37 8.87 -5.99
C ARG A 62 9.33 7.85 -5.55
N GLU A 63 9.15 7.72 -4.25
CA GLU A 63 8.09 6.90 -3.67
C GLU A 63 6.73 7.63 -3.76
N PRO A 64 5.68 7.00 -4.33
CA PRO A 64 4.34 7.59 -4.36
C PRO A 64 3.75 7.74 -2.96
N GLY A 65 3.48 8.98 -2.53
CA GLY A 65 2.72 9.27 -1.30
C GLY A 65 1.20 9.28 -1.51
N ALA A 66 0.72 9.19 -2.75
CA ALA A 66 -0.66 9.04 -3.20
C ALA A 66 -0.66 8.70 -4.70
N GLY A 67 -1.76 8.19 -5.24
CA GLY A 67 -1.89 7.91 -6.68
C GLY A 67 -2.15 9.13 -7.55
N ALA A 68 -2.60 10.26 -6.97
CA ALA A 68 -2.86 11.48 -7.73
C ALA A 68 -1.61 11.97 -8.48
N GLY A 69 -1.73 12.17 -9.79
CA GLY A 69 -0.61 12.57 -10.67
C GLY A 69 0.15 11.41 -11.32
N TYR A 70 -0.21 10.17 -10.98
CA TYR A 70 0.25 8.95 -11.62
C TYR A 70 -0.84 8.35 -12.52
N LYS A 71 -0.40 7.76 -13.63
CA LYS A 71 -1.23 6.99 -14.55
C LYS A 71 -0.67 5.57 -14.65
N LEU A 72 -1.55 4.58 -14.51
CA LEU A 72 -1.25 3.17 -14.73
C LEU A 72 -1.98 2.73 -16.01
N VAL A 73 -1.22 2.24 -16.98
CA VAL A 73 -1.77 1.60 -18.18
C VAL A 73 -1.50 0.11 -18.03
N VAL A 74 -2.56 -0.67 -17.85
CA VAL A 74 -2.47 -2.08 -17.46
C VAL A 74 -3.10 -2.98 -18.52
N SER A 75 -2.67 -4.23 -18.63
CA SER A 75 -3.18 -5.14 -19.67
C SER A 75 -4.51 -5.80 -19.34
N LYS A 76 -4.85 -5.90 -18.05
CA LYS A 76 -6.07 -6.56 -17.58
C LYS A 76 -7.07 -5.56 -16.99
N GLY A 77 -8.29 -5.55 -17.53
CA GLY A 77 -9.39 -4.74 -16.98
C GLY A 77 -9.76 -5.10 -15.54
N ALA A 78 -9.43 -6.31 -15.08
CA ALA A 78 -9.62 -6.73 -13.69
C ALA A 78 -8.83 -5.84 -12.70
N ILE A 79 -7.65 -5.35 -13.07
CA ILE A 79 -6.83 -4.47 -12.22
C ILE A 79 -7.54 -3.14 -11.95
N LYS A 80 -8.15 -2.55 -13.00
CA LYS A 80 -8.99 -1.36 -12.85
C LYS A 80 -10.20 -1.62 -11.94
N LYS A 81 -10.85 -2.78 -12.06
CA LYS A 81 -11.96 -3.16 -11.18
C LYS A 81 -11.50 -3.38 -9.72
N LEU A 82 -10.33 -3.96 -9.51
CA LEU A 82 -9.72 -4.17 -8.19
C LEU A 82 -9.42 -2.85 -7.49
N ALA A 83 -8.80 -1.90 -8.20
CA ALA A 83 -8.51 -0.56 -7.67
C ALA A 83 -9.79 0.21 -7.28
N LEU A 84 -10.92 -0.07 -7.94
CA LEU A 84 -12.22 0.53 -7.64
C LEU A 84 -13.03 -0.24 -6.58
N GLY A 85 -12.54 -1.39 -6.08
CA GLY A 85 -13.30 -2.26 -5.17
C GLY A 85 -14.53 -2.92 -5.82
N LYS A 86 -14.53 -3.08 -7.15
CA LYS A 86 -15.66 -3.62 -7.94
C LYS A 86 -15.34 -4.97 -8.61
N SER A 87 -14.20 -5.58 -8.28
CA SER A 87 -13.81 -6.88 -8.83
C SER A 87 -14.40 -8.01 -8.00
N THR A 88 -14.74 -9.13 -8.64
CA THR A 88 -15.16 -10.38 -7.98
C THR A 88 -14.00 -11.33 -7.70
N LYS A 89 -12.77 -10.96 -8.09
CA LYS A 89 -11.57 -11.80 -7.95
C LYS A 89 -10.93 -11.66 -6.57
N GLU A 90 -11.54 -12.28 -5.57
CA GLU A 90 -11.13 -12.16 -4.16
C GLU A 90 -9.66 -12.57 -3.92
N PHE A 91 -9.19 -13.60 -4.63
CA PHE A 91 -7.81 -14.07 -4.54
C PHE A 91 -6.77 -12.99 -4.88
N ALA A 92 -7.15 -11.95 -5.64
CA ALA A 92 -6.28 -10.85 -6.05
C ALA A 92 -6.39 -9.61 -5.15
N PHE A 93 -7.33 -9.57 -4.19
CA PHE A 93 -7.59 -8.36 -3.39
C PHE A 93 -6.37 -7.90 -2.59
N LYS A 94 -5.65 -8.85 -1.96
CA LYS A 94 -4.45 -8.50 -1.19
C LYS A 94 -3.30 -8.03 -2.06
N PHE A 95 -3.11 -8.64 -3.24
CA PHE A 95 -2.12 -8.19 -4.22
C PHE A 95 -2.42 -6.80 -4.77
N ALA A 96 -3.70 -6.43 -4.84
CA ALA A 96 -4.15 -5.10 -5.26
C ALA A 96 -4.13 -4.04 -4.15
N ALA A 97 -3.71 -4.36 -2.92
CA ALA A 97 -3.77 -3.44 -1.78
C ALA A 97 -2.99 -2.13 -2.03
N CYS A 98 -1.88 -2.18 -2.77
CA CYS A 98 -1.14 -0.98 -3.14
C CYS A 98 -1.97 0.01 -3.99
N LEU A 99 -2.92 -0.49 -4.80
CA LEU A 99 -3.80 0.32 -5.66
C LEU A 99 -4.87 1.07 -4.88
N THR A 100 -5.34 0.48 -3.79
CA THR A 100 -6.31 1.10 -2.87
C THR A 100 -5.64 1.90 -1.77
N GLY A 101 -4.31 1.79 -1.62
CA GLY A 101 -3.51 2.58 -0.70
C GLY A 101 -2.54 3.56 -1.32
N ARG A 102 -1.24 3.22 -1.39
CA ARG A 102 -0.18 4.14 -1.84
C ARG A 102 -0.41 4.72 -3.25
N LEU A 103 -1.14 4.00 -4.10
CA LEU A 103 -1.53 4.40 -5.45
C LEU A 103 -3.02 4.78 -5.58
N LYS A 104 -3.72 4.99 -4.45
CA LYS A 104 -5.12 5.42 -4.44
C LYS A 104 -5.27 6.75 -5.19
N GLY A 105 -6.19 6.76 -6.15
CA GLY A 105 -6.44 7.93 -7.01
C GLY A 105 -5.56 8.00 -8.27
N ALA A 106 -4.73 7.00 -8.55
CA ALA A 106 -4.06 6.89 -9.84
C ALA A 106 -5.08 6.71 -10.98
N THR A 107 -4.83 7.35 -12.11
CA THR A 107 -5.64 7.14 -13.32
C THR A 107 -5.31 5.78 -13.90
N ILE A 108 -6.30 4.88 -14.03
CA ILE A 108 -6.10 3.55 -14.59
C ILE A 108 -6.78 3.41 -15.95
N GLU A 109 -5.98 3.12 -16.96
CA GLU A 109 -6.39 2.79 -18.32
C GLU A 109 -6.00 1.35 -18.67
N VAL A 110 -6.73 0.74 -19.59
CA VAL A 110 -6.48 -0.63 -20.02
C VAL A 110 -5.96 -0.60 -21.45
N SER A 111 -4.78 -1.17 -21.68
CA SER A 111 -4.19 -1.34 -23.00
C SER A 111 -3.27 -2.54 -23.02
N GLN A 112 -3.31 -3.31 -24.11
CA GLN A 112 -2.43 -4.45 -24.36
C GLN A 112 -1.36 -4.12 -25.40
N SER A 113 -1.20 -2.84 -25.75
CA SER A 113 -0.21 -2.42 -26.73
C SER A 113 1.21 -2.73 -26.25
N MET A 114 1.97 -3.42 -27.09
CA MET A 114 3.39 -3.70 -26.90
C MET A 114 4.29 -2.59 -27.48
N GLU A 115 3.70 -1.49 -27.95
CA GLU A 115 4.43 -0.38 -28.56
C GLU A 115 5.40 0.25 -27.55
N PHE A 116 6.67 0.39 -27.97
CA PHE A 116 7.81 0.86 -27.17
C PHE A 116 8.14 0.00 -25.94
N MET A 117 7.58 -1.21 -25.83
CA MET A 117 8.02 -2.16 -24.82
C MET A 117 9.42 -2.70 -25.16
N ASP A 118 10.00 -3.40 -24.21
CA ASP A 118 11.23 -4.13 -24.45
C ASP A 118 10.94 -5.51 -25.04
N GLU A 119 11.93 -6.08 -25.74
CA GLU A 119 11.86 -7.44 -26.28
C GLU A 119 12.72 -8.37 -25.43
N PRO A 120 12.30 -9.61 -25.15
CA PRO A 120 13.10 -10.52 -24.33
C PRO A 120 14.48 -10.77 -24.95
N GLY A 121 15.54 -10.48 -24.20
CA GLY A 121 16.93 -10.68 -24.60
C GLY A 121 17.84 -10.92 -23.40
N GLU A 122 19.13 -11.15 -23.65
CA GLU A 122 20.10 -11.31 -22.57
C GLU A 122 20.29 -10.00 -21.80
N GLY A 123 20.05 -10.04 -20.49
CA GLY A 123 20.32 -8.92 -19.57
C GLY A 123 19.19 -7.91 -19.36
N ASN A 124 18.03 -8.04 -20.03
CA ASN A 124 16.88 -7.13 -19.83
C ASN A 124 15.64 -7.77 -19.19
N VAL A 125 15.74 -9.06 -18.88
CA VAL A 125 14.77 -9.81 -18.07
C VAL A 125 15.29 -9.91 -16.64
N GLU A 126 14.56 -9.32 -15.71
CA GLU A 126 14.84 -9.38 -14.27
C GLU A 126 13.92 -10.42 -13.63
N LEU A 127 14.51 -11.37 -12.91
CA LEU A 127 13.75 -12.37 -12.15
C LEU A 127 13.18 -11.74 -10.87
N LEU A 128 11.88 -11.93 -10.64
CA LEU A 128 11.19 -11.54 -9.43
C LEU A 128 10.51 -12.76 -8.80
N ASP A 129 11.19 -13.37 -7.83
CA ASP A 129 10.63 -14.44 -7.00
C ASP A 129 9.77 -13.83 -5.89
N VAL A 130 8.47 -14.13 -5.93
CA VAL A 130 7.46 -13.52 -5.09
C VAL A 130 7.22 -14.38 -3.85
N ASP A 131 7.59 -13.82 -2.70
CA ASP A 131 7.01 -14.26 -1.42
C ASP A 131 5.59 -13.74 -1.31
N LYS A 132 4.60 -14.64 -1.33
CA LYS A 132 3.19 -14.30 -1.16
C LYS A 132 2.94 -13.50 0.11
N GLN A 133 3.63 -13.79 1.21
CA GLN A 133 3.40 -13.07 2.45
C GLN A 133 3.78 -11.60 2.29
N ALA A 134 4.98 -11.31 1.79
CA ALA A 134 5.44 -9.94 1.54
C ALA A 134 4.53 -9.15 0.57
N TYR A 135 4.02 -9.77 -0.50
CA TYR A 135 3.22 -9.09 -1.52
C TYR A 135 1.72 -9.03 -1.23
N THR A 136 1.26 -9.68 -0.16
CA THR A 136 -0.14 -9.62 0.30
C THR A 136 -0.33 -8.84 1.59
N GLN A 137 0.74 -8.18 2.09
CA GLN A 137 0.64 -7.26 3.21
C GLN A 137 -0.25 -6.08 2.85
N THR A 138 -1.22 -5.80 3.73
CA THR A 138 -2.19 -4.69 3.59
C THR A 138 -1.85 -3.51 4.50
N HIS A 139 -0.63 -3.51 5.02
CA HIS A 139 -0.07 -2.48 5.87
C HIS A 139 1.32 -2.13 5.36
N ASP A 140 1.70 -0.87 5.57
CA ASP A 140 3.01 -0.35 5.26
C ASP A 140 3.73 -0.07 6.59
N GLU A 141 4.96 -0.54 6.73
CA GLU A 141 5.77 -0.31 7.92
C GLU A 141 6.54 1.01 7.79
N ILE A 142 6.41 1.88 8.78
CA ILE A 142 7.19 3.12 8.89
C ILE A 142 8.03 3.08 10.17
N SER A 143 9.27 3.56 10.09
CA SER A 143 10.09 3.79 11.29
C SER A 143 9.83 5.19 11.82
N THR A 144 9.45 5.31 13.09
CA THR A 144 9.17 6.61 13.73
C THR A 144 10.14 6.88 14.89
N PRO A 145 10.56 8.13 15.14
CA PRO A 145 11.60 8.42 16.13
C PRO A 145 11.19 8.13 17.57
N ALA A 146 9.92 8.37 17.91
CA ALA A 146 9.43 8.23 19.29
C ALA A 146 8.81 6.86 19.59
N ILE A 147 8.14 6.26 18.59
CA ILE A 147 7.31 5.06 18.77
C ILE A 147 8.05 3.79 18.31
N GLY A 148 9.06 3.95 17.45
CA GLY A 148 9.72 2.86 16.73
C GLY A 148 8.94 2.44 15.48
N PRO A 149 9.08 1.19 15.03
CA PRO A 149 8.37 0.68 13.86
C PRO A 149 6.85 0.61 14.06
N VAL A 150 6.10 1.13 13.10
CA VAL A 150 4.63 1.17 13.12
C VAL A 150 4.07 0.69 11.79
N LEU A 151 3.12 -0.25 11.85
CA LEU A 151 2.36 -0.73 10.71
C LEU A 151 1.15 0.17 10.48
N VAL A 152 1.08 0.82 9.33
CA VAL A 152 -0.01 1.71 8.96
C VAL A 152 -0.91 1.03 7.93
N THR A 153 -2.18 0.87 8.27
CA THR A 153 -3.18 0.25 7.39
C THR A 153 -3.90 1.28 6.53
N GLN A 154 -4.47 0.84 5.40
CA GLN A 154 -5.34 1.72 4.60
C GLN A 154 -6.54 2.24 5.41
N HIS A 155 -7.10 1.39 6.29
CA HIS A 155 -8.18 1.78 7.18
C HIS A 155 -7.79 2.96 8.08
N ALA A 156 -6.57 2.97 8.64
CA ALA A 156 -6.11 4.07 9.47
C ALA A 156 -6.02 5.40 8.70
N ILE A 157 -5.59 5.36 7.45
CA ILE A 157 -5.53 6.53 6.56
C ILE A 157 -6.94 7.03 6.24
N ASP A 158 -7.88 6.13 5.91
CA ASP A 158 -9.26 6.49 5.62
C ASP A 158 -9.94 7.10 6.86
N GLN A 159 -9.69 6.55 8.05
CA GLN A 159 -10.18 7.11 9.31
C GLN A 159 -9.57 8.48 9.62
N TYR A 160 -8.27 8.67 9.33
CA TYR A 160 -7.60 9.96 9.48
C TYR A 160 -8.23 11.01 8.56
N GLN A 161 -8.42 10.69 7.27
CA GLN A 161 -9.03 11.61 6.31
C GLN A 161 -10.49 11.93 6.65
N ALA A 162 -11.26 10.96 7.16
CA ALA A 162 -12.66 11.18 7.52
C ALA A 162 -12.85 12.01 8.82
N ARG A 163 -11.80 12.17 9.64
CA ARG A 163 -11.90 12.78 10.98
C ARG A 163 -11.06 14.03 11.20
N ILE A 164 -10.15 14.34 10.29
CA ILE A 164 -9.37 15.56 10.37
C ILE A 164 -10.29 16.77 10.20
N THR A 165 -10.27 17.69 11.15
CA THR A 165 -11.06 18.94 11.08
C THR A 165 -10.23 20.11 10.58
N SER A 166 -8.90 20.04 10.72
CA SER A 166 -7.95 21.09 10.31
C SER A 166 -7.67 21.14 8.79
N GLY A 167 -8.64 20.77 7.95
CA GLY A 167 -8.55 20.75 6.47
C GLY A 167 -8.53 19.35 5.85
N ASP A 168 -8.70 19.25 4.52
CA ASP A 168 -8.64 17.99 3.75
C ASP A 168 -7.24 17.80 3.13
N PRO A 169 -6.41 16.88 3.68
CA PRO A 169 -5.07 16.68 3.17
C PRO A 169 -5.11 16.04 1.78
N LYS A 170 -4.69 16.79 0.74
CA LYS A 170 -4.55 16.26 -0.64
C LYS A 170 -3.65 15.00 -0.74
N LYS A 171 -2.81 14.76 0.27
CA LYS A 171 -1.94 13.59 0.42
C LYS A 171 -2.06 13.00 1.83
N PRO A 172 -3.13 12.24 2.14
CA PRO A 172 -3.43 11.78 3.49
C PRO A 172 -2.32 10.93 4.10
N TRP A 173 -1.71 10.03 3.33
CA TRP A 173 -0.59 9.19 3.77
C TRP A 173 0.60 10.04 4.22
N ALA A 174 1.14 10.88 3.34
CA ALA A 174 2.31 11.71 3.65
C ALA A 174 2.04 12.65 4.84
N SER A 175 0.81 13.17 4.96
CA SER A 175 0.40 13.98 6.09
C SER A 175 0.38 13.18 7.40
N LEU A 176 -0.22 11.98 7.40
CA LEU A 176 -0.28 11.12 8.57
C LEU A 176 1.12 10.65 8.99
N VAL A 177 1.92 10.15 8.05
CA VAL A 177 3.31 9.72 8.30
C VAL A 177 4.13 10.87 8.84
N GLY A 178 4.06 12.06 8.23
CA GLY A 178 4.78 13.25 8.71
C GLY A 178 4.43 13.62 10.15
N ARG A 179 3.16 13.44 10.56
CA ARG A 179 2.76 13.64 11.96
C ARG A 179 3.32 12.56 12.90
N LEU A 180 3.37 11.30 12.47
CA LEU A 180 3.94 10.18 13.23
C LEU A 180 5.47 10.28 13.38
N GLN A 181 6.15 11.04 12.50
CA GLN A 181 7.58 11.32 12.56
C GLN A 181 7.96 12.35 13.63
N HIS A 182 7.00 12.95 14.36
CA HIS A 182 7.32 13.96 15.36
C HIS A 182 8.07 13.32 16.55
N PRO A 183 9.29 13.79 16.91
CA PRO A 183 10.13 13.13 17.90
C PRO A 183 9.59 13.26 19.34
N GLU A 184 8.74 14.25 19.60
CA GLU A 184 8.15 14.49 20.93
C GLU A 184 6.76 13.83 21.11
N LEU A 185 6.43 12.84 20.28
CA LEU A 185 5.25 12.02 20.56
C LEU A 185 5.50 11.21 21.83
N GLN A 186 4.49 11.14 22.68
CA GLN A 186 4.56 10.40 23.94
C GLN A 186 3.28 9.58 24.11
N VAL A 187 3.39 8.50 24.89
CA VAL A 187 2.22 7.75 25.35
C VAL A 187 1.32 8.69 26.15
N GLN A 188 0.03 8.62 25.91
CA GLN A 188 -0.99 9.44 26.54
C GLN A 188 -1.93 8.55 27.34
N PRO A 189 -2.33 8.97 28.54
CA PRO A 189 -3.37 8.27 29.26
C PRO A 189 -4.70 8.38 28.48
N PHE A 190 -5.49 7.33 28.51
CA PHE A 190 -6.86 7.35 28.02
C PHE A 190 -7.85 7.09 29.15
N ASP A 191 -9.01 7.75 29.10
CA ASP A 191 -10.05 7.58 30.09
C ASP A 191 -10.56 6.13 30.11
N GLU A 192 -10.91 5.61 31.28
CA GLU A 192 -11.42 4.24 31.46
C GLU A 192 -12.65 3.91 30.59
N LYS A 193 -13.42 4.93 30.19
CA LYS A 193 -14.58 4.75 29.31
C LYS A 193 -14.17 4.41 27.88
N VAL A 194 -13.09 5.05 27.40
CA VAL A 194 -12.45 4.70 26.13
C VAL A 194 -11.79 3.34 26.26
N ALA A 195 -11.09 3.07 27.37
CA ALA A 195 -10.50 1.77 27.69
C ALA A 195 -11.51 0.62 27.52
N ARG A 196 -12.67 0.72 28.18
CA ARG A 196 -13.73 -0.31 28.15
C ARG A 196 -14.35 -0.49 26.76
N HIS A 197 -14.65 0.60 26.05
CA HIS A 197 -15.18 0.50 24.70
C HIS A 197 -14.18 -0.17 23.74
N LYS A 198 -12.90 0.09 23.93
CA LYS A 198 -11.82 -0.46 23.11
C LYS A 198 -11.47 -1.90 23.49
N ALA A 199 -11.49 -2.25 24.79
CA ALA A 199 -11.46 -3.63 25.29
C ALA A 199 -12.52 -4.49 24.60
N ARG A 200 -13.74 -3.95 24.51
CA ARG A 200 -14.87 -4.63 23.87
C ARG A 200 -14.67 -4.80 22.35
N LYS A 201 -13.98 -3.88 21.70
CA LYS A 201 -13.76 -3.90 20.23
C LYS A 201 -12.53 -4.73 19.82
N TYR A 202 -11.48 -4.73 20.63
CA TYR A 202 -10.17 -5.33 20.32
C TYR A 202 -9.82 -6.52 21.23
N GLY A 203 -10.71 -6.90 22.15
CA GLY A 203 -10.59 -8.07 23.02
C GLY A 203 -9.79 -7.81 24.31
N ARG A 204 -8.80 -6.92 24.29
CA ARG A 204 -7.98 -6.55 25.46
C ARG A 204 -7.57 -5.06 25.45
N VAL A 205 -7.07 -4.57 26.59
CA VAL A 205 -6.69 -3.15 26.82
C VAL A 205 -5.18 -3.00 27.00
N ASP A 206 -4.52 -4.02 27.53
CA ASP A 206 -3.09 -4.07 27.80
C ASP A 206 -2.23 -3.99 26.54
N ASN A 207 -2.76 -4.39 25.39
CA ASN A 207 -2.11 -4.26 24.09
C ASN A 207 -2.45 -2.96 23.33
N VAL A 208 -3.07 -1.98 23.98
CA VAL A 208 -3.51 -0.73 23.33
C VAL A 208 -2.71 0.46 23.87
N GLU A 209 -2.06 1.18 22.96
CA GLU A 209 -1.34 2.42 23.27
C GLU A 209 -1.99 3.61 22.56
N VAL A 210 -2.08 4.75 23.25
CA VAL A 210 -2.45 6.03 22.64
C VAL A 210 -1.23 6.92 22.61
N TRP A 211 -0.83 7.37 21.44
CA TRP A 211 0.27 8.30 21.26
C TRP A 211 -0.24 9.68 20.88
N GLY A 212 0.46 10.73 21.29
CA GLY A 212 0.14 12.09 20.89
C GLY A 212 1.20 13.09 21.35
N HIS A 213 1.20 14.25 20.72
CA HIS A 213 1.98 15.39 21.19
C HIS A 213 1.22 16.09 22.34
N ARG A 214 1.94 16.72 23.26
CA ARG A 214 1.34 17.42 24.42
C ARG A 214 0.38 18.53 23.97
N ASP A 215 0.79 19.29 22.97
CA ASP A 215 0.05 20.47 22.48
C ASP A 215 -0.84 20.16 21.27
N SER A 216 -0.96 18.89 20.88
CA SER A 216 -1.78 18.48 19.74
C SER A 216 -3.07 17.83 20.17
N LYS A 217 -4.17 18.22 19.49
CA LYS A 217 -5.47 17.55 19.61
C LYS A 217 -5.47 16.16 18.97
N PHE A 218 -4.50 15.84 18.11
CA PHE A 218 -4.40 14.54 17.45
C PHE A 218 -3.89 13.45 18.40
N LYS A 219 -4.61 12.32 18.39
CA LYS A 219 -4.22 11.10 19.07
C LYS A 219 -4.18 9.93 18.08
N TYR A 220 -3.15 9.10 18.23
CA TYR A 220 -2.88 7.93 17.40
C TYR A 220 -3.07 6.68 18.24
N LEU A 221 -4.06 5.86 17.90
CA LEU A 221 -4.34 4.62 18.61
C LEU A 221 -3.60 3.47 17.94
N MET A 222 -2.76 2.78 18.71
CA MET A 222 -2.04 1.61 18.27
C MET A 222 -2.50 0.37 19.02
N VAL A 223 -2.53 -0.75 18.31
CA VAL A 223 -2.70 -2.08 18.89
C VAL A 223 -1.39 -2.83 18.67
N ILE A 224 -0.81 -3.35 19.73
CA ILE A 224 0.35 -4.23 19.68
C ILE A 224 -0.16 -5.60 19.25
N ASN A 225 0.36 -6.11 18.14
CA ASN A 225 0.07 -7.45 17.70
C ASN A 225 0.88 -8.45 18.53
N ASP A 226 0.20 -9.36 19.23
CA ASP A 226 0.82 -10.32 20.14
C ASP A 226 1.82 -11.24 19.42
N ASP A 227 1.57 -11.57 18.15
CA ASP A 227 2.37 -12.55 17.39
C ASP A 227 3.76 -12.03 17.00
N ASN A 228 3.88 -10.73 16.70
CA ASN A 228 5.11 -10.14 16.19
C ASN A 228 5.58 -8.92 16.97
N GLN A 229 4.87 -8.55 18.04
CA GLN A 229 5.11 -7.39 18.90
C GLN A 229 5.17 -6.06 18.12
N LYS A 230 4.63 -6.01 16.90
CA LYS A 230 4.60 -4.79 16.08
C LYS A 230 3.37 -3.97 16.43
N ARG A 231 3.55 -2.65 16.46
CA ARG A 231 2.48 -1.68 16.67
C ARG A 231 1.71 -1.47 15.36
N VAL A 232 0.41 -1.71 15.39
CA VAL A 232 -0.50 -1.44 14.26
C VAL A 232 -1.29 -0.19 14.54
N LEU A 233 -1.16 0.84 13.70
CA LEU A 233 -2.02 2.01 13.75
C LEU A 233 -3.42 1.61 13.28
N VAL A 234 -4.38 1.65 14.20
CA VAL A 234 -5.77 1.25 13.93
C VAL A 234 -6.68 2.43 13.72
N THR A 235 -6.40 3.58 14.36
CA THR A 235 -7.24 4.76 14.21
C THR A 235 -6.52 6.04 14.61
N VAL A 236 -6.95 7.14 14.00
CA VAL A 236 -6.53 8.50 14.33
C VAL A 236 -7.79 9.29 14.67
N PHE A 237 -7.71 10.16 15.67
CA PHE A 237 -8.82 11.04 16.04
C PHE A 237 -8.30 12.34 16.64
N GLU A 238 -9.07 13.39 16.47
CA GLU A 238 -8.89 14.64 17.20
C GLU A 238 -9.73 14.59 18.48
N ARG A 239 -9.16 15.07 19.58
CA ARG A 239 -9.91 15.26 20.82
C ARG A 239 -10.78 16.51 20.64
N ASN A 240 -12.09 16.34 20.66
CA ASN A 240 -13.01 17.46 20.89
C ASN A 240 -12.85 17.86 22.36
N GLU A 241 -12.59 19.14 22.60
CA GLU A 241 -12.64 19.73 23.95
C GLU A 241 -14.06 19.67 24.51
#